data_AF-A0A7W8HZI3-F1
#
_entry.id   AF-A0A7W8HZI3-F1
#
_cell.length_a   1.000
_cell.length_b   1.000
_cell.length_c   1.000
_cell.angle_alpha   90.00
_cell.angle_beta   90.00
_cell.angle_gamma   90.00
#
_symmetry.space_group_name_H-M   'P 1'
#
loop_
_entity.id
_entity.type
_entity.pdbx_description
1 polymer ?
#
loop_
_entity_poly.entity_id
_entity_poly.type
_entity_poly.pdbx_seq_one_letter_code
_entity_poly.pdbx_strand_id
1 'polypeptide(L)'
;MKLLLTGGAAAALLFAASGAAAQSSAPSQVPPVEPVSSQSYSAPSDPSAEPDVLLDVPNLSVEEITVEVENLEARLNLEARLANLLHLNAGVDVSIDKVKITIKGVEAQVLLKVRLDNVKEIIDRTLTTIDRNPEILERLLTTVDNTVDTVGGVANTTLQPGGVVDNTVGTVGQVAGQATRR
;
A
#
# COMPACT_ATOMS: atom_id res chain seq x y z
N MET A 1 60.13 -28.58 -12.53
CA MET A 1 60.10 -29.03 -13.93
C MET A 1 58.64 -29.18 -14.34
N LYS A 2 58.23 -28.43 -15.36
CA LYS A 2 56.87 -28.32 -15.91
C LYS A 2 56.61 -29.48 -16.88
N LEU A 3 55.40 -30.06 -16.93
CA LEU A 3 54.76 -30.65 -18.12
C LEU A 3 53.30 -31.11 -17.82
N LEU A 4 52.29 -30.48 -18.41
CA LEU A 4 51.31 -31.00 -19.43
C LEU A 4 50.37 -32.11 -18.90
N LEU A 5 49.07 -31.92 -18.66
CA LEU A 5 47.89 -31.59 -19.50
C LEU A 5 47.52 -32.64 -20.58
N THR A 6 46.22 -33.00 -20.60
CA THR A 6 45.44 -33.79 -21.59
C THR A 6 45.63 -35.32 -21.56
N GLY A 7 44.64 -36.20 -21.70
CA GLY A 7 43.21 -36.16 -22.05
C GLY A 7 42.86 -37.58 -22.54
N GLY A 8 41.72 -38.17 -22.16
CA GLY A 8 41.43 -39.56 -22.53
C GLY A 8 39.97 -39.96 -22.31
N ALA A 9 39.29 -40.24 -23.42
CA ALA A 9 37.89 -40.59 -23.55
C ALA A 9 37.52 -41.93 -22.89
N ALA A 10 36.29 -42.01 -22.35
CA ALA A 10 35.69 -43.28 -21.93
C ALA A 10 34.40 -43.53 -22.73
N ALA A 11 34.48 -44.52 -23.61
CA ALA A 11 33.39 -45.12 -24.35
C ALA A 11 32.65 -46.15 -23.47
N ALA A 12 31.32 -46.22 -23.59
CA ALA A 12 30.51 -47.37 -23.15
C ALA A 12 29.23 -47.38 -24.01
N LEU A 13 29.26 -48.11 -25.13
CA LEU A 13 28.80 -49.50 -25.31
C LEU A 13 27.28 -49.65 -25.35
N LEU A 14 26.79 -49.75 -26.58
CA LEU A 14 25.45 -50.20 -26.98
C LEU A 14 25.22 -51.66 -26.58
N PHE A 15 24.02 -51.97 -26.08
CA PHE A 15 23.46 -53.31 -25.99
C PHE A 15 22.19 -53.40 -26.85
N ALA A 16 22.11 -54.43 -27.70
CA ALA A 16 20.97 -54.75 -28.55
C ALA A 16 20.46 -56.17 -28.25
N ALA A 17 19.15 -56.32 -28.05
CA ALA A 17 18.36 -57.56 -28.16
C ALA A 17 16.87 -57.19 -27.98
N SER A 18 16.09 -57.05 -29.06
CA SER A 18 15.25 -58.09 -29.71
C SER A 18 13.92 -58.36 -28.99
N GLY A 19 12.79 -58.14 -29.70
CA GLY A 19 11.54 -58.84 -29.41
C GLY A 19 10.22 -58.04 -29.53
N ALA A 20 9.65 -58.09 -30.73
CA ALA A 20 8.22 -58.31 -31.04
C ALA A 20 7.10 -57.33 -30.60
N ALA A 21 6.27 -57.06 -31.62
CA ALA A 21 4.81 -56.92 -31.59
C ALA A 21 4.17 -55.55 -31.29
N ALA A 22 3.53 -55.05 -32.37
CA ALA A 22 2.22 -54.41 -32.40
C ALA A 22 2.04 -52.98 -31.88
N GLN A 23 1.70 -52.12 -32.85
CA GLN A 23 0.72 -51.04 -32.77
C GLN A 23 0.90 -49.99 -31.65
N SER A 24 1.45 -48.84 -32.04
CA SER A 24 1.06 -47.58 -31.43
C SER A 24 0.99 -46.49 -32.50
N SER A 25 -0.19 -45.91 -32.60
CA SER A 25 -0.60 -44.82 -33.46
C SER A 25 0.40 -43.67 -33.37
N ALA A 26 0.85 -43.14 -34.52
CA ALA A 26 1.59 -41.89 -34.55
C ALA A 26 0.74 -40.79 -33.91
N PRO A 27 1.19 -40.12 -32.83
CA PRO A 27 0.49 -38.94 -32.34
C PRO A 27 0.71 -37.81 -33.33
N SER A 28 -0.37 -37.10 -33.65
CA SER A 28 -0.35 -35.86 -34.43
C SER A 28 0.70 -34.91 -33.84
N GLN A 29 1.69 -34.53 -34.65
CA GLN A 29 2.68 -33.53 -34.27
C GLN A 29 1.96 -32.20 -34.00
N VAL A 30 1.96 -31.80 -32.74
CA VAL A 30 1.53 -30.46 -32.31
C VAL A 30 2.59 -29.49 -32.83
N PRO A 31 2.24 -28.45 -33.61
CA PRO A 31 3.24 -27.47 -34.06
C PRO A 31 3.93 -26.83 -32.84
N PRO A 32 5.23 -26.51 -32.92
CA PRO A 32 5.92 -25.79 -31.86
C PRO A 32 5.17 -24.49 -31.59
N VAL A 33 4.72 -24.33 -30.34
CA VAL A 33 4.17 -23.05 -29.88
C VAL A 33 5.30 -22.05 -29.97
N GLU A 34 5.21 -21.08 -30.88
CA GLU A 34 6.15 -19.95 -30.90
C GLU A 34 6.10 -19.31 -29.50
N PRO A 35 7.24 -19.08 -28.84
CA PRO A 35 7.23 -18.42 -27.55
C PRO A 35 6.59 -17.05 -27.77
N VAL A 36 5.43 -16.86 -27.14
CA VAL A 36 4.74 -15.57 -27.06
C VAL A 36 5.80 -14.55 -26.72
N SER A 37 6.04 -13.62 -27.66
CA SER A 37 6.99 -12.53 -27.55
C SER A 37 6.98 -12.05 -26.11
N SER A 38 8.12 -12.25 -25.44
CA SER A 38 8.34 -11.87 -24.04
C SER A 38 7.83 -10.46 -23.86
N GLN A 39 6.66 -10.33 -23.23
CA GLN A 39 6.15 -9.06 -22.77
C GLN A 39 7.30 -8.41 -22.04
N SER A 40 7.66 -7.22 -22.51
CA SER A 40 8.70 -6.39 -21.89
C SER A 40 8.26 -6.16 -20.45
N TYR A 41 8.71 -7.03 -19.54
CA TYR A 41 8.67 -6.76 -18.13
C TYR A 41 9.50 -5.49 -17.98
N SER A 42 8.83 -4.37 -17.76
CA SER A 42 9.45 -3.12 -17.35
C SER A 42 10.44 -3.49 -16.26
N ALA A 43 11.73 -3.33 -16.56
CA ALA A 43 12.79 -3.71 -15.64
C ALA A 43 12.51 -3.01 -14.30
N PRO A 44 12.78 -3.68 -13.16
CA PRO A 44 12.69 -3.04 -11.85
C PRO A 44 13.50 -1.74 -11.90
N SER A 45 12.87 -0.64 -11.49
CA SER A 45 13.48 0.69 -11.48
C SER A 45 14.85 0.61 -10.82
N ASP A 46 15.88 1.18 -11.47
CA ASP A 46 17.24 1.20 -10.93
C ASP A 46 17.20 1.74 -9.48
N PRO A 47 17.61 0.93 -8.46
CA PRO A 47 17.63 1.38 -7.07
C PRO A 47 18.65 2.51 -6.85
N SER A 48 19.50 2.78 -7.84
CA SER A 48 20.48 3.87 -7.87
C SER A 48 19.91 5.17 -8.44
N ALA A 49 18.72 5.14 -9.06
CA ALA A 49 18.10 6.36 -9.59
C ALA A 49 17.56 7.24 -8.45
N GLU A 50 17.77 8.54 -8.59
CA GLU A 50 17.50 9.55 -7.57
C GLU A 50 16.01 9.55 -7.16
N PRO A 51 15.69 9.61 -5.84
CA PRO A 51 14.31 9.63 -5.39
C PRO A 51 13.57 10.92 -5.78
N ASP A 52 12.32 10.78 -6.22
CA ASP A 52 11.45 11.93 -6.54
C ASP A 52 11.09 12.72 -5.28
N VAL A 53 10.93 12.03 -4.14
CA VAL A 53 10.78 12.67 -2.83
C VAL A 53 11.83 12.10 -1.89
N LEU A 54 12.65 12.99 -1.35
CA LEU A 54 13.60 12.69 -0.29
C LEU A 54 13.26 13.56 0.92
N LEU A 55 12.93 12.92 2.03
CA LEU A 55 12.77 13.56 3.33
C LEU A 55 13.85 13.00 4.25
N ASP A 56 14.82 13.84 4.59
CA ASP A 56 15.90 13.53 5.53
C ASP A 56 15.77 14.43 6.76
N VAL A 57 15.52 13.81 7.91
CA VAL A 57 15.39 14.46 9.21
C VAL A 57 16.44 13.86 10.14
N PRO A 58 17.64 14.46 10.22
CA PRO A 58 18.77 13.92 10.97
C PRO A 58 18.60 14.04 12.50
N ASN A 59 17.74 14.94 12.96
CA ASN A 59 17.43 15.12 14.38
C ASN A 59 15.91 15.29 14.53
N LEU A 60 15.21 14.18 14.77
CA LEU A 60 13.81 14.16 15.13
C LEU A 60 13.70 13.92 16.64
N SER A 61 13.24 14.92 17.37
CA SER A 61 12.98 14.80 18.80
C SER A 61 11.48 14.78 19.05
N VAL A 62 11.01 13.75 19.75
CA VAL A 62 9.62 13.59 20.17
C VAL A 62 9.60 13.57 21.69
N GLU A 63 8.79 14.42 22.28
CA GLU A 63 8.70 14.54 23.75
C GLU A 63 8.16 13.27 24.39
N GLU A 64 7.14 12.67 23.79
CA GLU A 64 6.50 11.46 24.31
C GLU A 64 5.86 10.62 23.19
N ILE A 65 6.08 9.31 23.24
CA ILE A 65 5.38 8.32 22.43
C ILE A 65 4.57 7.43 23.38
N THR A 66 3.25 7.42 23.22
CA THR A 66 2.37 6.48 23.91
C THR A 66 1.88 5.41 22.94
N VAL A 67 2.22 4.16 23.23
CA VAL A 67 1.79 2.97 22.48
C VAL A 67 0.80 2.20 23.32
N GLU A 68 -0.42 2.07 22.83
CA GLU A 68 -1.47 1.25 23.44
C GLU A 68 -1.71 0.03 22.55
N VAL A 69 -1.47 -1.16 23.10
CA VAL A 69 -1.62 -2.43 22.39
C VAL A 69 -2.62 -3.29 23.15
N GLU A 70 -3.58 -3.85 22.41
CA GLU A 70 -4.53 -4.81 22.95
C GLU A 70 -4.13 -6.22 22.52
N ASN A 71 -4.40 -7.21 23.37
CA ASN A 71 -4.14 -8.64 23.13
C ASN A 71 -2.68 -8.91 22.72
N LEU A 72 -1.72 -8.35 23.47
CA LEU A 72 -0.30 -8.59 23.24
C LEU A 72 0.06 -10.03 23.66
N GLU A 73 0.35 -10.86 22.67
CA GLU A 73 0.94 -12.19 22.88
C GLU A 73 2.45 -12.14 22.62
N ALA A 74 3.23 -12.62 23.58
CA ALA A 74 4.68 -12.70 23.50
C ALA A 74 5.15 -14.08 23.97
N ARG A 75 6.02 -14.70 23.18
CA ARG A 75 6.66 -15.97 23.54
C ARG A 75 8.12 -15.73 23.85
N LEU A 76 8.54 -16.02 25.07
CA LEU A 76 9.92 -15.87 25.52
C LEU A 76 10.55 -17.24 25.72
N ASN A 77 11.63 -17.50 25.01
CA ASN A 77 12.44 -18.70 25.19
C ASN A 77 13.80 -18.29 25.74
N LEU A 78 14.14 -18.78 26.93
CA LEU A 78 15.44 -18.62 27.56
C LEU A 78 16.21 -19.94 27.46
N GLU A 79 17.29 -19.91 26.70
CA GLU A 79 18.31 -20.95 26.71
C GLU A 79 19.57 -20.41 27.37
N ALA A 80 19.92 -20.96 28.55
CA ALA A 80 21.13 -20.60 29.26
C ALA A 80 22.00 -21.85 29.47
N ARG A 81 23.26 -21.77 29.03
CA ARG A 81 24.25 -22.84 29.19
C ARG A 81 25.42 -22.31 30.01
N LEU A 82 25.68 -22.91 31.16
CA LEU A 82 26.87 -22.69 31.97
C LEU A 82 27.74 -23.95 31.94
N ALA A 83 28.70 -23.95 31.01
CA ALA A 83 29.67 -25.03 30.80
C ALA A 83 29.05 -26.43 31.02
N ASN A 84 29.62 -27.21 31.94
CA ASN A 84 29.15 -28.55 32.29
C ASN A 84 28.26 -28.57 33.54
N LEU A 85 27.81 -27.41 34.03
CA LEU A 85 27.13 -27.28 35.32
C LEU A 85 25.63 -27.03 35.18
N LEU A 86 25.23 -26.20 34.21
CA LEU A 86 23.82 -25.85 34.04
C LEU A 86 23.45 -25.79 32.57
N HIS A 87 22.41 -26.52 32.21
CA HIS A 87 21.69 -26.36 30.96
C HIS A 87 20.24 -26.05 31.31
N LEU A 88 19.82 -24.81 31.10
CA LEU A 88 18.47 -24.34 31.35
C LEU A 88 17.80 -24.03 30.00
N ASN A 89 16.67 -24.69 29.76
CA ASN A 89 15.75 -24.37 28.67
C ASN A 89 14.39 -24.07 29.29
N ALA A 90 13.93 -22.83 29.15
CA ALA A 90 12.65 -22.37 29.67
C ALA A 90 11.90 -21.59 28.59
N GLY A 91 10.70 -22.06 28.24
CA GLY A 91 9.75 -21.31 27.42
C GLY A 91 8.65 -20.72 28.30
N VAL A 92 8.22 -19.50 28.01
CA VAL A 92 7.06 -18.86 28.61
C VAL A 92 6.21 -18.23 27.50
N ASP A 93 4.91 -18.48 27.56
CA ASP A 93 3.91 -17.79 26.74
C ASP A 93 3.25 -16.73 27.61
N VAL A 94 3.27 -15.48 27.16
CA VAL A 94 2.69 -14.33 27.84
C VAL A 94 1.58 -13.78 26.96
N SER A 95 0.38 -13.66 27.51
CA SER A 95 -0.75 -12.96 26.87
C SER A 95 -1.17 -11.79 27.77
N ILE A 96 -1.27 -10.59 27.21
CA ILE A 96 -1.68 -9.39 27.92
C ILE A 96 -2.82 -8.72 27.17
N ASP A 97 -3.98 -8.58 27.80
CA ASP A 97 -5.18 -8.01 27.16
C ASP A 97 -4.99 -6.55 26.76
N LYS A 98 -4.28 -5.76 27.57
CA LYS A 98 -4.01 -4.34 27.31
C LYS A 98 -2.67 -3.91 27.89
N VAL A 99 -1.85 -3.31 27.05
CA VAL A 99 -0.55 -2.72 27.39
C VAL A 99 -0.55 -1.26 26.98
N LYS A 100 -0.10 -0.40 27.89
CA LYS A 100 0.18 1.01 27.62
C LYS A 100 1.65 1.28 27.93
N ILE A 101 2.40 1.63 26.90
CA ILE A 101 3.83 1.97 26.99
C ILE A 101 3.97 3.46 26.69
N THR A 102 4.60 4.20 27.60
CA THR A 102 4.91 5.61 27.40
C THR A 102 6.42 5.80 27.40
N ILE A 103 6.95 6.27 26.28
CA ILE A 103 8.38 6.52 26.07
C ILE A 103 8.59 8.03 26.01
N LYS A 104 9.43 8.59 26.87
CA LYS A 104 9.71 10.02 26.92
C LYS A 104 11.08 10.35 26.33
N GLY A 105 11.20 11.50 25.67
CA GLY A 105 12.46 12.00 25.13
C GLY A 105 13.03 11.08 24.05
N VAL A 106 12.25 10.84 23.00
CA VAL A 106 12.69 10.00 21.88
C VAL A 106 13.46 10.85 20.89
N GLU A 107 14.71 10.46 20.63
CA GLU A 107 15.53 11.04 19.57
C GLU A 107 15.67 10.00 18.46
N ALA A 108 15.33 10.40 17.24
CA ALA A 108 15.31 9.54 16.07
C ALA A 108 15.88 10.27 14.86
N GLN A 109 16.24 9.49 13.83
CA GLN A 109 16.64 9.98 12.52
C GLN A 109 15.70 9.34 11.50
N VAL A 110 15.14 10.13 10.59
CA VAL A 110 14.17 9.66 9.60
C VAL A 110 14.68 9.96 8.20
N LEU A 111 14.82 8.92 7.38
CA LEU A 111 15.13 9.03 5.97
C LEU A 111 14.04 8.35 5.15
N LEU A 112 13.19 9.14 4.50
CA LEU A 112 12.13 8.68 3.62
C LEU A 112 12.52 8.96 2.16
N LYS A 113 12.62 7.89 1.38
CA LYS A 113 12.87 7.92 -0.07
C LYS A 113 11.63 7.40 -0.79
N VAL A 114 10.99 8.23 -1.60
CA VAL A 114 9.82 7.86 -2.40
C VAL A 114 10.13 8.03 -3.86
N ARG A 115 9.80 7.01 -4.65
CA ARG A 115 9.82 7.03 -6.11
C ARG A 115 8.39 7.11 -6.62
N LEU A 116 8.12 8.10 -7.46
CA LEU A 116 6.81 8.39 -8.03
C LEU A 116 6.72 7.90 -9.48
N ASP A 117 7.36 6.76 -9.78
CA ASP A 117 7.43 6.15 -11.12
C ASP A 117 6.02 5.95 -11.76
N ASN A 118 4.97 5.88 -10.93
CA ASN A 118 3.58 5.62 -11.36
C ASN A 118 2.67 6.86 -11.41
N VAL A 119 3.10 8.05 -10.96
CA VAL A 119 2.20 9.22 -10.98
C VAL A 119 1.86 9.61 -12.41
N LYS A 120 2.81 9.49 -13.35
CA LYS A 120 2.56 9.67 -14.78
C LYS A 120 1.54 8.67 -15.31
N GLU A 121 1.65 7.39 -14.95
CA GLU A 121 0.71 6.36 -15.39
C GLU A 121 -0.70 6.58 -14.80
N ILE A 122 -0.79 7.06 -13.55
CA ILE A 122 -2.05 7.44 -12.92
C ILE A 122 -2.68 8.63 -13.64
N ILE A 123 -1.90 9.64 -14.00
CA ILE A 123 -2.38 10.81 -14.76
C ILE A 123 -2.82 10.38 -16.17
N ASP A 124 -2.02 9.59 -16.88
CA ASP A 124 -2.37 9.10 -18.22
C ASP A 124 -3.63 8.23 -18.18
N ARG A 125 -3.79 7.37 -17.17
CA ARG A 125 -4.98 6.53 -16.98
C ARG A 125 -6.21 7.35 -16.57
N THR A 126 -6.07 8.38 -15.74
CA THR A 126 -7.19 9.27 -15.38
C THR A 126 -7.61 10.15 -16.55
N LEU A 127 -6.67 10.71 -17.31
CA LEU A 127 -6.96 11.45 -18.55
C LEU A 127 -7.61 10.54 -19.60
N THR A 128 -7.13 9.31 -19.76
CA THR A 128 -7.75 8.32 -20.67
C THR A 128 -9.12 7.86 -20.18
N THR A 129 -9.33 7.75 -18.87
CA THR A 129 -10.62 7.36 -18.29
C THR A 129 -11.65 8.49 -18.44
N ILE A 130 -11.23 9.74 -18.25
CA ILE A 130 -12.02 10.95 -18.52
C ILE A 130 -12.37 11.04 -20.01
N ASP A 131 -11.40 10.85 -20.90
CA ASP A 131 -11.59 10.88 -22.35
C ASP A 131 -12.57 9.81 -22.85
N ARG A 132 -12.51 8.60 -22.26
CA ARG A 132 -13.38 7.47 -22.64
C ARG A 132 -14.72 7.41 -21.92
N ASN A 133 -14.92 8.19 -20.85
CA ASN A 133 -16.14 8.22 -20.06
C ASN A 133 -16.56 9.67 -19.74
N PRO A 134 -16.96 10.46 -20.77
CA PRO A 134 -17.39 11.84 -20.58
C PRO A 134 -18.63 11.96 -19.67
N GLU A 135 -19.40 10.89 -19.53
CA GLU A 135 -20.55 10.81 -18.61
C GLU A 135 -20.18 11.12 -17.14
N ILE A 136 -18.91 10.89 -16.75
CA ILE A 136 -18.42 11.24 -15.41
C ILE A 136 -18.43 12.76 -15.22
N LEU A 137 -18.10 13.52 -16.27
CA LEU A 137 -18.13 14.98 -16.21
C LEU A 137 -19.56 15.51 -16.14
N GLU A 138 -20.51 14.90 -16.84
CA GLU A 138 -21.92 15.31 -16.78
C GLU A 138 -22.50 15.11 -15.36
N ARG A 139 -22.14 14.01 -14.70
CA ARG A 139 -22.59 13.73 -13.32
C ARG A 139 -21.92 14.66 -12.31
N LEU A 140 -20.64 14.98 -12.48
CA LEU A 140 -19.93 15.92 -11.61
C LEU A 140 -20.37 17.37 -11.84
N LEU A 141 -20.60 17.79 -13.08
CA LEU A 141 -21.16 19.10 -13.41
C LEU A 141 -22.57 19.24 -12.85
N THR A 142 -23.43 18.24 -13.03
CA THR A 142 -24.77 18.25 -12.40
C THR A 142 -24.69 18.32 -10.87
N THR A 143 -23.71 17.65 -10.24
CA THR A 143 -23.54 17.71 -8.77
C THR A 143 -23.02 19.07 -8.30
N VAL A 144 -22.09 19.67 -9.05
CA VAL A 144 -21.56 21.01 -8.76
C VAL A 144 -22.61 22.07 -9.02
N ASP A 145 -23.34 22.01 -10.14
CA ASP A 145 -24.44 22.91 -10.47
C ASP A 145 -25.56 22.82 -9.44
N ASN A 146 -25.98 21.62 -9.04
CA ASN A 146 -26.96 21.46 -7.95
C ASN A 146 -26.44 22.04 -6.62
N THR A 147 -25.14 21.89 -6.33
CA THR A 147 -24.55 22.45 -5.11
C THR A 147 -24.46 23.97 -5.16
N VAL A 148 -24.08 24.54 -6.30
CA VAL A 148 -23.98 26.00 -6.52
C VAL A 148 -25.36 26.63 -6.58
N ASP A 149 -26.35 25.99 -7.22
CA ASP A 149 -27.74 26.44 -7.26
C ASP A 149 -28.41 26.31 -5.89
N THR A 150 -28.09 25.27 -5.11
CA THR A 150 -28.57 25.15 -3.73
C THR A 150 -27.95 26.23 -2.85
N VAL A 151 -26.64 26.48 -2.95
CA VAL A 151 -25.94 27.51 -2.15
C VAL A 151 -26.33 28.93 -2.60
N GLY A 152 -26.50 29.18 -3.90
CA GLY A 152 -26.98 30.43 -4.47
C GLY A 152 -28.47 30.66 -4.17
N GLY A 153 -29.27 29.60 -4.19
CA GLY A 153 -30.68 29.59 -3.80
C GLY A 153 -30.88 29.90 -2.33
N VAL A 154 -30.12 29.29 -1.41
CA VAL A 154 -30.19 29.65 0.02
C VAL A 154 -29.68 31.06 0.29
N ALA A 155 -28.65 31.54 -0.42
CA ALA A 155 -28.20 32.92 -0.30
C ALA A 155 -29.29 33.91 -0.78
N ASN A 156 -29.96 33.61 -1.90
CA ASN A 156 -31.04 34.42 -2.44
C ASN A 156 -32.31 34.38 -1.57
N THR A 157 -32.72 33.21 -1.07
CA THR A 157 -33.85 33.04 -0.13
C THR A 157 -33.57 33.69 1.23
N THR A 158 -32.30 33.80 1.64
CA THR A 158 -31.91 34.48 2.89
C THR A 158 -32.00 36.01 2.76
N LEU A 159 -31.82 36.57 1.56
CA LEU A 159 -31.80 38.02 1.29
C LEU A 159 -33.10 38.57 0.65
N GLN A 160 -34.06 37.72 0.31
CA GLN A 160 -35.37 38.10 -0.22
C GLN A 160 -36.27 38.69 0.90
N PRO A 161 -37.07 39.75 0.66
CA PRO A 161 -38.00 40.29 1.66
C PRO A 161 -39.01 39.21 2.10
N GLY A 162 -38.96 38.81 3.39
CA GLY A 162 -39.72 37.67 3.93
C GLY A 162 -38.91 36.36 4.11
N GLY A 163 -37.61 36.37 3.78
CA GLY A 163 -36.68 35.28 4.01
C GLY A 163 -36.36 35.04 5.49
N VAL A 164 -35.54 34.02 5.77
CA VAL A 164 -35.23 33.60 7.15
C VAL A 164 -34.60 34.72 7.99
N VAL A 165 -33.92 35.71 7.40
CA VAL A 165 -33.38 36.87 8.12
C VAL A 165 -34.48 37.75 8.69
N ASP A 166 -35.53 38.04 7.92
CA ASP A 166 -36.66 38.90 8.33
C ASP A 166 -37.46 38.24 9.47
N ASN A 167 -37.73 36.93 9.34
CA ASN A 167 -38.40 36.16 10.38
C ASN A 167 -37.57 36.04 11.66
N THR A 168 -36.25 35.92 11.55
CA THR A 168 -35.36 35.82 12.72
C THR A 168 -35.20 37.17 13.41
N VAL A 169 -35.05 38.27 12.67
CA VAL A 169 -34.96 39.63 13.24
C VAL A 169 -36.29 40.06 13.87
N GLY A 170 -37.43 39.73 13.25
CA GLY A 170 -38.76 39.97 13.84
C GLY A 170 -39.00 39.18 15.13
N THR A 171 -38.59 37.90 15.16
CA THR A 171 -38.72 37.05 16.36
C THR A 171 -37.78 37.51 17.47
N VAL A 172 -36.53 37.88 17.14
CA VAL A 172 -35.55 38.44 18.10
C VAL A 172 -36.03 39.79 18.66
N GLY A 173 -36.64 40.64 17.83
CA GLY A 173 -37.25 41.89 18.27
C GLY A 173 -38.44 41.68 19.23
N GLN A 174 -39.24 40.65 19.00
CA GLN A 174 -40.35 40.29 19.89
C GLN A 174 -39.89 39.72 21.23
N VAL A 175 -38.87 38.85 21.26
CA VAL A 175 -38.34 38.32 22.53
C VAL A 175 -37.55 39.37 23.31
N ALA A 176 -36.83 40.27 22.64
CA ALA A 176 -36.17 41.40 23.29
C ALA A 176 -37.19 42.37 23.90
N GLY A 177 -38.31 42.63 23.22
CA GLY A 177 -39.41 43.45 23.73
C GLY A 177 -40.18 42.81 24.89
N GLN A 178 -40.24 41.48 24.95
CA GLN A 178 -40.85 40.74 26.07
C GLN A 178 -39.94 40.70 27.30
N ALA A 179 -38.61 40.66 27.11
CA ALA A 179 -37.63 40.65 28.20
C ALA A 179 -37.54 42.00 28.93
N THR A 180 -37.74 43.12 28.22
CA THR A 180 -37.77 44.47 28.83
C THR A 180 -39.08 44.75 29.62
N ARG A 181 -40.10 43.91 29.49
CA ARG A 181 -41.42 44.13 30.13
C ARG A 181 -41.67 43.28 31.38
N ARG A 182 -40.62 42.69 31.97
CA ARG A 182 -40.68 42.00 33.26
C ARG A 182 -39.85 42.71 34.33
#